data_AF-A0A2V5JE70-F1
#
_entry.id   AF-A0A2V5JE70-F1
#
_cell.length_a   1.000
_cell.length_b   1.000
_cell.length_c   1.000
_cell.angle_alpha   90.00
_cell.angle_beta   90.00
_cell.angle_gamma   90.00
#
_symmetry.space_group_name_H-M   'P 1'
#
loop_
_entity.id
_entity.type
_entity.pdbx_description
1 polymer ?
#
loop_
_entity_poly.entity_id
_entity_poly.type
_entity_poly.pdbx_seq_one_letter_code
_entity_poly.pdbx_strand_id
1 'polypeptide(L)' 'MIKGSEIRKADYPIEKLLIDRWSPRAMSGEEISEEELMRL' A
#
# COMPACT_ATOMS: atom_id res chain seq x y z
N MET A 1 4.06 -3.89 8.15
CA MET A 1 3.06 -2.94 7.63
C MET A 1 1.71 -3.65 7.65
N ILE A 2 0.67 -3.06 8.25
CA ILE A 2 -0.68 -3.64 8.25
C ILE A 2 -1.23 -3.58 6.83
N LYS A 3 -1.83 -4.68 6.34
CA LYS A 3 -2.46 -4.72 5.02
C LYS A 3 -3.92 -4.33 5.13
N GLY A 4 -4.43 -3.61 4.11
CA GLY A 4 -5.85 -3.25 4.06
C GLY A 4 -6.77 -4.47 4.14
N SER A 5 -6.40 -5.59 3.52
CA SER A 5 -7.17 -6.84 3.55
C SER A 5 -7.20 -7.58 4.89
N GLU A 6 -6.38 -7.18 5.88
CA GLU A 6 -6.46 -7.72 7.24
C GLU A 6 -7.65 -7.14 8.03
N ILE A 7 -8.16 -5.97 7.61
CA ILE A 7 -9.22 -5.23 8.31
C ILE A 7 -10.44 -5.01 7.42
N ARG A 8 -10.24 -4.80 6.11
CA ARG A 8 -11.28 -4.49 5.13
C ARG A 8 -11.71 -5.74 4.39
N LYS A 9 -13.01 -5.86 4.14
CA LYS A 9 -13.62 -6.89 3.31
C LYS A 9 -14.35 -6.22 2.15
N ALA A 10 -14.13 -6.70 0.93
CA ALA A 10 -14.88 -6.28 -0.24
C ALA A 10 -16.14 -7.12 -0.41
N ASP A 11 -17.21 -6.49 -0.88
CA ASP A 11 -18.50 -7.15 -1.14
C ASP A 11 -18.50 -7.94 -2.46
N TYR A 12 -17.57 -7.63 -3.37
CA TYR A 12 -17.41 -8.27 -4.67
C TYR A 12 -15.95 -8.73 -4.88
N PRO A 13 -15.72 -9.71 -5.76
CA PRO A 13 -14.37 -10.06 -6.18
C PRO A 13 -13.69 -8.86 -6.84
N ILE A 14 -12.63 -8.35 -6.23
CA ILE A 14 -11.81 -7.26 -6.74
C ILE A 14 -10.34 -7.59 -6.55
N GLU A 15 -9.50 -6.92 -7.32
CA GLU A 15 -8.05 -7.05 -7.21
C GLU A 15 -7.56 -6.72 -5.81
N LYS A 16 -6.70 -7.58 -5.26
CA LYS A 16 -6.19 -7.44 -3.89
C LYS A 16 -5.48 -6.10 -3.66
N LEU A 17 -4.80 -5.60 -4.69
CA LEU A 17 -4.12 -4.30 -4.67
C LEU A 17 -5.08 -3.15 -4.29
N LEU A 18 -6.34 -3.20 -4.73
CA LEU A 18 -7.33 -2.15 -4.46
C LEU A 18 -7.74 -2.09 -2.99
N ILE A 19 -7.75 -3.24 -2.30
CA ILE A 19 -8.05 -3.33 -0.86
C ILE A 19 -6.81 -2.95 -0.04
N ASP A 20 -5.65 -3.46 -0.45
CA ASP A 20 -4.39 -3.32 0.30
C ASP A 20 -3.78 -1.91 0.20
N ARG A 21 -4.00 -1.18 -0.90
CA ARG A 21 -3.53 0.20 -1.03
C ARG A 21 -4.33 1.12 -0.11
N TRP A 22 -3.62 1.82 0.77
CA TRP A 22 -4.18 2.83 1.67
C TRP A 22 -3.20 3.98 1.87
N SER A 23 -3.61 5.02 2.59
CA SER A 23 -2.82 6.22 2.83
C SER A 23 -2.27 6.24 4.28
N PRO A 24 -1.24 5.43 4.61
CA PRO A 24 -0.57 5.54 5.89
C PRO A 24 0.07 6.93 6.02
N ARG A 25 0.14 7.45 7.24
CA ARG A 25 0.72 8.77 7.53
C ARG A 25 1.97 8.71 8.40
N ALA A 26 2.27 7.53 8.95
CA ALA A 26 3.52 7.26 9.65
C ALA A 26 4.46 6.53 8.69
N MET A 27 5.54 7.20 8.27
CA MET A 27 6.57 6.66 7.39
C MET A 27 7.80 6.27 8.23
N SER A 28 8.63 5.32 7.75
CA SER A 28 9.85 4.89 8.48
C SER A 28 10.93 5.97 8.51
N GLY A 29 10.91 6.91 7.55
CA GLY A 29 11.95 7.92 7.37
C GLY A 29 13.18 7.41 6.61
N GLU A 30 13.16 6.14 6.16
CA GLU A 30 14.19 5.57 5.31
C GLU A 30 14.16 6.21 3.91
N GLU A 31 15.34 6.40 3.33
CA GLU A 31 15.48 6.91 1.97
C GLU A 31 15.02 5.87 0.94
N ILE A 32 14.46 6.36 -0.18
CA ILE A 32 14.19 5.58 -1.38
C ILE A 32 15.29 5.86 -2.40
N SER A 33 15.73 4.86 -3.16
CA SER A 33 16.74 5.09 -4.20
C SER A 33 16.18 5.95 -5.33
N GLU A 34 17.06 6.69 -6.02
CA GLU A 34 16.66 7.49 -7.19
C GLU A 34 16.06 6.63 -8.31
N GLU A 35 16.59 5.42 -8.53
CA GLU A 35 16.04 4.49 -9.52
C GLU A 35 14.60 4.08 -9.19
N GLU A 36 14.34 3.71 -7.93
CA GLU A 36 13.00 3.35 -7.48
C GLU A 36 12.05 4.54 -7.58
N LEU A 37 12.49 5.73 -7.17
CA LEU A 37 11.71 6.96 -7.27
C LEU A 37 11.32 7.28 -8.72
N MET A 38 12.26 7.13 -9.66
CA MET A 38 12.05 7.43 -11.09
C MET A 38 11.28 6.34 -11.85
N ARG A 39 11.00 5.19 -11.21
CA ARG A 39 10.21 4.09 -11.78
C ARG A 39 8.72 4.20 -11.45
N LEU A 40 8.35 4.90 -10.37
CA LEU A 40 6.98 5.07 -9.89
C LEU A 40 6.13 5.90 -10.87
#